data_AF-A0A535YAY5-F1
#
_entry.id   AF-A0A535YAY5-F1
#
_cell.length_a   1.000
_cell.length_b   1.000
_cell.length_c   1.000
_cell.angle_alpha   90.00
_cell.angle_beta   90.00
_cell.angle_gamma   90.00
#
_symmetry.space_group_name_H-M   'P 1'
#
loop_
_entity.id
_entity.type
_entity.pdbx_description
1 polymer ?
#
loop_
_entity_poly.entity_id
_entity_poly.type
_entity_poly.pdbx_seq_one_letter_code
_entity_poly.pdbx_strand_id
1 'polypeptide(L)'
;MGAPTASGTASPHQNGTATTSASWSVEVVYRGIFQKRLANRISRGVVLGARKEGKVGTAFARYGDSPERNGIPAKNFAVVATDEVQLESSLARYEPESVDVSIVLDDTMCKGVESWAWYGVQPINKLVVPGGSLVVTSDKQPDELLRAVKVKPYAYNLVVVPSPVHAGVFAPEGSASFAGLWVDNDDNTDFKCLVAVARVAPQILTLDSVLDIVRERTNDEGRVEAVRAIYDQIKIRHVEPGEGSTVDHEEYQKPGWTQMREGIVVEAMQVGTRNPLYKKWSTRTRRPLVNFDTCIKCTQCWLQCPDECFEVTPEGTYEVVYEACIGCSICEEVCPVPDCITMVNELAFDNNDNLYPMYASDPEGYRGFLQQHGIALHPELIEKAKKTPAVHQQPEYPSKKQKQPVVAGGEE
;
A
#
# COMPACT_ATOMS: atom_id res chain seq x y z
N MET A 1 -76.85 26.22 -16.92
CA MET A 1 -75.71 25.32 -17.18
C MET A 1 -74.52 25.88 -16.44
N GLY A 2 -74.21 25.26 -15.30
CA GLY A 2 -73.32 25.81 -14.27
C GLY A 2 -71.84 25.52 -14.53
N ALA A 3 -71.00 26.46 -14.09
CA ALA A 3 -69.57 26.26 -13.94
C ALA A 3 -69.30 25.59 -12.57
N PRO A 4 -68.50 24.52 -12.49
CA PRO A 4 -68.11 23.95 -11.21
C PRO A 4 -66.84 24.62 -10.68
N THR A 5 -66.93 25.12 -9.45
CA THR A 5 -65.81 25.51 -8.58
C THR A 5 -65.18 24.26 -7.98
N ALA A 6 -63.88 24.04 -8.20
CA ALA A 6 -63.13 22.97 -7.52
C ALA A 6 -62.34 23.56 -6.35
N SER A 7 -62.82 23.28 -5.14
CA SER A 7 -62.13 23.48 -3.87
C SER A 7 -61.11 22.37 -3.65
N GLY A 8 -59.81 22.71 -3.66
CA GLY A 8 -58.73 21.81 -3.27
C GLY A 8 -58.39 21.98 -1.79
N THR A 9 -58.73 21.00 -0.98
CA THR A 9 -58.35 20.87 0.44
C THR A 9 -56.86 20.58 0.55
N ALA A 10 -56.10 21.46 1.20
CA ALA A 10 -54.71 21.20 1.57
C ALA A 10 -54.65 20.19 2.72
N SER A 11 -54.02 19.04 2.47
CA SER A 11 -53.72 18.04 3.49
C SER A 11 -52.45 18.46 4.26
N PRO A 12 -52.41 18.39 5.60
CA PRO A 12 -51.23 18.78 6.35
C PRO A 12 -50.14 17.71 6.19
N HIS A 13 -49.07 18.05 5.48
CA HIS A 13 -47.85 17.26 5.44
C HIS A 13 -47.31 17.11 6.86
N GLN A 14 -47.14 15.85 7.25
CA GLN A 14 -46.56 15.42 8.51
C GLN A 14 -45.12 15.95 8.62
N ASN A 15 -44.82 16.58 9.76
CA ASN A 15 -43.46 16.92 10.17
C ASN A 15 -42.64 15.64 10.39
N GLY A 16 -42.00 15.15 9.32
CA GLY A 16 -40.88 14.24 9.43
C GLY A 16 -39.66 15.02 9.90
N THR A 17 -39.05 14.58 11.00
CA THR A 17 -37.70 14.96 11.39
C THR A 17 -36.79 14.74 10.17
N ALA A 18 -36.27 15.83 9.59
CA ALA A 18 -35.37 15.76 8.45
C ALA A 18 -34.10 15.02 8.89
N THR A 19 -33.99 13.73 8.57
CA THR A 19 -32.73 13.01 8.61
C THR A 19 -31.80 13.75 7.65
N THR A 20 -30.77 14.39 8.17
CA THR A 20 -29.82 15.17 7.37
C THR A 20 -29.20 14.23 6.33
N SER A 21 -29.51 14.47 5.06
CA SER A 21 -29.02 13.67 3.94
C SER A 21 -27.49 13.76 3.86
N ALA A 22 -26.80 12.62 3.92
CA ALA A 22 -25.34 12.56 3.97
C ALA A 22 -24.79 11.28 3.33
N SER A 23 -23.55 11.36 2.85
CA SER A 23 -22.79 10.23 2.32
C SER A 23 -21.38 10.20 2.91
N TRP A 24 -20.87 8.99 3.13
CA TRP A 24 -19.54 8.75 3.65
C TRP A 24 -18.82 7.70 2.79
N SER A 25 -17.52 7.86 2.64
CA SER A 25 -16.68 6.97 1.82
C SER A 25 -15.57 6.36 2.65
N VAL A 26 -15.38 5.06 2.48
CA VAL A 26 -14.27 4.29 3.04
C VAL A 26 -13.46 3.71 1.89
N GLU A 27 -12.15 3.94 1.86
CA GLU A 27 -11.26 3.17 0.99
C GLU A 27 -10.56 2.05 1.79
N VAL A 28 -10.28 0.95 1.11
CA VAL A 28 -9.46 -0.16 1.60
C VAL A 28 -8.33 -0.35 0.59
N VAL A 29 -7.12 0.03 0.99
CA VAL A 29 -5.89 -0.09 0.22
C VAL A 29 -5.19 -1.38 0.61
N TYR A 30 -4.86 -2.22 -0.38
CA TYR A 30 -4.39 -3.57 -0.16
C TYR A 30 -3.37 -4.01 -1.22
N ARG A 31 -2.61 -5.05 -0.92
CA ARG A 31 -1.70 -5.71 -1.89
C ARG A 31 -2.51 -6.56 -2.87
N GLY A 32 -2.51 -6.16 -4.14
CA GLY A 32 -3.25 -6.81 -5.22
C GLY A 32 -3.00 -8.32 -5.32
N ILE A 33 -4.04 -9.06 -5.70
CA ILE A 33 -4.13 -10.53 -5.66
C ILE A 33 -4.05 -11.12 -4.24
N PHE A 34 -3.06 -10.75 -3.43
CA PHE A 34 -2.77 -11.35 -2.13
C PHE A 34 -3.84 -11.07 -1.09
N GLN A 35 -4.28 -9.81 -1.01
CA GLN A 35 -5.23 -9.34 0.01
C GLN A 35 -6.62 -9.02 -0.56
N LYS A 36 -6.86 -9.39 -1.83
CA LYS A 36 -8.12 -9.09 -2.54
C LYS A 36 -9.36 -9.59 -1.79
N ARG A 37 -9.34 -10.81 -1.25
CA ARG A 37 -10.49 -11.38 -0.54
C ARG A 37 -10.77 -10.64 0.76
N LEU A 38 -9.72 -10.37 1.53
CA LEU A 38 -9.78 -9.59 2.77
C LEU A 38 -10.34 -8.19 2.51
N ALA A 39 -9.81 -7.46 1.52
CA ALA A 39 -10.30 -6.14 1.15
C ALA A 39 -11.77 -6.14 0.72
N ASN A 40 -12.21 -7.17 -0.02
CA ASN A 40 -13.63 -7.34 -0.37
C ASN A 40 -14.52 -7.64 0.84
N ARG A 41 -14.05 -8.44 1.82
CA ARG A 41 -14.80 -8.70 3.05
C ARG A 41 -14.97 -7.44 3.89
N ILE A 42 -13.94 -6.61 3.96
CA ILE A 42 -13.97 -5.33 4.69
C ILE A 42 -14.90 -4.35 4.00
N SER A 43 -14.71 -4.05 2.70
CA SER A 43 -15.53 -3.05 2.01
C SER A 43 -17.01 -3.45 1.96
N ARG A 44 -17.31 -4.73 1.72
CA ARG A 44 -18.69 -5.25 1.81
C ARG A 44 -19.20 -5.27 3.25
N GLY A 45 -18.34 -5.55 4.23
CA GLY A 45 -18.66 -5.51 5.65
C GLY A 45 -19.13 -4.13 6.11
N VAL A 46 -18.47 -3.07 5.63
CA VAL A 46 -18.89 -1.67 5.88
C VAL A 46 -20.32 -1.43 5.41
N VAL A 47 -20.63 -1.81 4.15
CA VAL A 47 -21.97 -1.63 3.57
C VAL A 47 -23.02 -2.50 4.28
N LEU A 48 -22.69 -3.76 4.60
CA LEU A 48 -23.60 -4.65 5.30
C LEU A 48 -23.91 -4.14 6.71
N GLY A 49 -22.92 -3.59 7.41
CA GLY A 49 -23.10 -3.00 8.74
C GLY A 49 -23.99 -1.78 8.68
N ALA A 50 -23.71 -0.87 7.75
CA ALA A 50 -24.55 0.30 7.52
C ALA A 50 -26.01 -0.06 7.17
N ARG A 51 -26.23 -1.12 6.38
CA ARG A 51 -27.58 -1.59 6.02
C ARG A 51 -28.39 -2.10 7.19
N LYS A 52 -27.74 -2.68 8.22
CA LYS A 52 -28.43 -3.07 9.46
C LYS A 52 -29.00 -1.87 10.21
N GLU A 53 -28.46 -0.68 9.95
CA GLU A 53 -28.88 0.60 10.54
C GLU A 53 -29.82 1.40 9.63
N GLY A 54 -30.36 0.76 8.58
CA GLY A 54 -31.31 1.39 7.65
C GLY A 54 -30.69 2.33 6.61
N LYS A 55 -29.35 2.38 6.51
CA LYS A 55 -28.64 3.15 5.46
C LYS A 55 -28.56 2.35 4.16
N VAL A 56 -28.26 3.04 3.07
CA VAL A 56 -27.95 2.41 1.77
C VAL A 56 -26.44 2.49 1.50
N GLY A 57 -25.93 1.62 0.62
CA GLY A 57 -24.51 1.67 0.28
C GLY A 57 -24.12 0.74 -0.85
N THR A 58 -22.95 0.99 -1.42
CA THR A 58 -22.31 0.20 -2.47
C THR A 58 -20.85 -0.10 -2.11
N ALA A 59 -20.32 -1.21 -2.60
CA ALA A 59 -18.90 -1.52 -2.52
C ALA A 59 -18.39 -1.96 -3.89
N PHE A 60 -17.28 -1.39 -4.32
CA PHE A 60 -16.70 -1.63 -5.65
C PHE A 60 -15.17 -1.54 -5.61
N ALA A 61 -14.52 -2.21 -6.55
CA ALA A 61 -13.08 -2.13 -6.75
C ALA A 61 -12.74 -0.97 -7.69
N ARG A 62 -11.57 -0.35 -7.51
CA ARG A 62 -11.07 0.67 -8.42
C ARG A 62 -10.82 0.06 -9.80
N TYR A 63 -11.45 0.62 -10.83
CA TYR A 63 -11.37 0.08 -12.19
C TYR A 63 -9.93 0.01 -12.72
N GLY A 64 -9.12 1.04 -12.45
CA GLY A 64 -7.72 1.12 -12.90
C GLY A 64 -6.79 0.05 -12.32
N ASP A 65 -7.19 -0.65 -11.26
CA ASP A 65 -6.39 -1.76 -10.72
C ASP A 65 -6.71 -3.10 -11.39
N SER A 66 -7.68 -3.15 -12.31
CA SER A 66 -8.06 -4.36 -13.02
C SER A 66 -7.32 -4.48 -14.37
N PRO A 67 -6.78 -5.66 -14.71
CA PRO A 67 -6.61 -6.83 -13.86
C PRO A 67 -5.55 -6.60 -12.78
N GLU A 68 -5.82 -7.06 -11.55
CA GLU A 68 -4.89 -6.94 -10.43
C GLU A 68 -3.57 -7.69 -10.70
N ARG A 69 -2.50 -7.26 -10.03
CA ARG A 69 -1.17 -7.88 -10.08
C ARG A 69 -0.67 -8.18 -8.67
N ASN A 70 0.19 -9.17 -8.58
CA ASN A 70 0.81 -9.62 -7.34
C ASN A 70 1.51 -8.45 -6.61
N GLY A 71 1.04 -8.10 -5.41
CA GLY A 71 1.70 -7.13 -4.53
C GLY A 71 1.54 -5.66 -4.91
N ILE A 72 1.05 -5.37 -6.12
CA ILE A 72 0.82 -3.99 -6.57
C ILE A 72 -0.36 -3.41 -5.77
N PRO A 73 -0.22 -2.23 -5.16
CA PRO A 73 -1.32 -1.59 -4.42
C PRO A 73 -2.59 -1.48 -5.25
N ALA A 74 -3.70 -1.95 -4.67
CA ALA A 74 -5.03 -1.87 -5.23
C ALA A 74 -6.00 -1.27 -4.20
N LYS A 75 -7.13 -0.75 -4.69
CA LYS A 75 -8.14 -0.11 -3.84
C LYS A 75 -9.53 -0.71 -4.03
N ASN A 76 -10.20 -0.91 -2.91
CA ASN A 76 -11.64 -1.13 -2.83
C ASN A 76 -12.29 0.06 -2.12
N PHE A 77 -13.51 0.37 -2.50
CA PHE A 77 -14.30 1.42 -1.87
C PHE A 77 -15.59 0.87 -1.30
N ALA A 78 -16.04 1.48 -0.22
CA ALA A 78 -17.40 1.37 0.31
C ALA A 78 -17.97 2.77 0.46
N VAL A 79 -19.09 3.03 -0.20
CA VAL A 79 -19.82 4.29 -0.07
C VAL A 79 -21.14 4.00 0.62
N VAL A 80 -21.41 4.71 1.71
CA VAL A 80 -22.61 4.59 2.53
C VAL A 80 -23.34 5.92 2.52
N ALA A 81 -24.65 5.90 2.38
CA ALA A 81 -25.48 7.10 2.40
C ALA A 81 -26.77 6.89 3.19
N THR A 82 -27.36 7.98 3.64
CA THR A 82 -28.66 7.99 4.34
C THR A 82 -29.83 7.65 3.42
N ASP A 83 -29.69 7.88 2.11
CA ASP A 83 -30.75 7.72 1.12
C ASP A 83 -30.17 7.40 -0.28
N GLU A 84 -31.04 6.92 -1.17
CA GLU A 84 -30.66 6.47 -2.52
C GLU A 84 -30.14 7.61 -3.40
N VAL A 85 -30.69 8.82 -3.26
CA VAL A 85 -30.32 9.99 -4.07
C VAL A 85 -28.86 10.38 -3.81
N GLN A 86 -28.44 10.40 -2.54
CA GLN A 86 -27.03 10.63 -2.21
C GLN A 86 -26.13 9.52 -2.72
N LEU A 87 -26.56 8.26 -2.60
CA LEU A 87 -25.77 7.13 -3.07
C LEU A 87 -25.55 7.24 -4.59
N GLU A 88 -26.58 7.54 -5.37
CA GLU A 88 -26.51 7.68 -6.83
C GLU A 88 -25.48 8.71 -7.28
N SER A 89 -25.30 9.81 -6.54
CA SER A 89 -24.29 10.83 -6.83
C SER A 89 -22.84 10.29 -6.80
N SER A 90 -22.61 9.19 -6.09
CA SER A 90 -21.32 8.52 -5.96
C SER A 90 -21.11 7.38 -6.96
N LEU A 91 -22.19 6.81 -7.52
CA LEU A 91 -22.13 5.60 -8.37
C LEU A 91 -21.46 5.84 -9.74
N ALA A 92 -21.43 7.09 -10.21
CA ALA A 92 -20.83 7.45 -11.50
C ALA A 92 -19.31 7.71 -11.42
N ARG A 93 -18.64 7.34 -10.32
CA ARG A 93 -17.22 7.61 -10.08
C ARG A 93 -16.39 6.33 -10.05
N TYR A 94 -15.19 6.36 -10.63
CA TYR A 94 -14.24 5.24 -10.59
C TYR A 94 -13.49 5.14 -9.24
N GLU A 95 -13.35 6.26 -8.54
CA GLU A 95 -12.70 6.41 -7.24
C GLU A 95 -13.31 7.67 -6.57
N PRO A 96 -13.59 7.64 -5.25
CA PRO A 96 -13.94 8.85 -4.50
C PRO A 96 -12.82 9.89 -4.54
N GLU A 97 -13.18 11.17 -4.56
CA GLU A 97 -12.19 12.27 -4.50
C GLU A 97 -11.66 12.50 -3.08
N SER A 98 -12.40 11.99 -2.09
CA SER A 98 -12.07 12.08 -0.67
C SER A 98 -12.75 10.96 0.11
N VAL A 99 -12.18 10.58 1.24
CA VAL A 99 -12.68 9.51 2.11
C VAL A 99 -12.65 9.92 3.59
N ASP A 100 -13.66 9.49 4.33
CA ASP A 100 -13.77 9.66 5.78
C ASP A 100 -12.81 8.72 6.52
N VAL A 101 -12.64 7.51 5.99
CA VAL A 101 -11.73 6.49 6.52
C VAL A 101 -10.94 5.85 5.38
N SER A 102 -9.61 5.81 5.51
CA SER A 102 -8.73 5.03 4.65
C SER A 102 -8.13 3.88 5.43
N ILE A 103 -8.42 2.65 5.02
CA ILE A 103 -7.92 1.42 5.65
C ILE A 103 -6.77 0.88 4.82
N VAL A 104 -5.62 0.62 5.45
CA VAL A 104 -4.37 0.20 4.81
C VAL A 104 -4.00 -1.16 5.38
N LEU A 105 -4.04 -2.20 4.54
CA LEU A 105 -3.83 -3.60 4.97
C LEU A 105 -2.36 -4.04 5.01
N ASP A 106 -1.44 -3.13 4.74
CA ASP A 106 0.00 -3.36 4.76
C ASP A 106 0.72 -2.04 5.07
N ASP A 107 1.45 -1.99 6.17
CA ASP A 107 2.03 -0.76 6.69
C ASP A 107 3.13 -0.18 5.80
N THR A 108 3.78 -1.00 4.98
CA THR A 108 4.83 -0.56 4.04
C THR A 108 4.28 0.37 2.95
N MET A 109 2.97 0.32 2.68
CA MET A 109 2.28 1.27 1.80
C MET A 109 2.23 2.69 2.36
N CYS A 110 2.57 2.91 3.64
CA CYS A 110 2.73 4.25 4.19
C CYS A 110 3.80 5.08 3.46
N LYS A 111 4.80 4.43 2.87
CA LYS A 111 5.84 5.09 2.06
C LYS A 111 5.34 5.61 0.72
N GLY A 112 4.16 5.18 0.28
CA GLY A 112 3.57 5.56 -0.99
C GLY A 112 2.90 4.39 -1.69
N VAL A 113 1.89 4.69 -2.50
CA VAL A 113 1.12 3.71 -3.27
C VAL A 113 1.06 4.12 -4.72
N GLU A 114 1.14 3.13 -5.61
CA GLU A 114 0.98 3.34 -7.05
C GLU A 114 0.08 2.24 -7.62
N SER A 115 -0.90 2.66 -8.42
CA SER A 115 -1.78 1.75 -9.15
C SER A 115 -1.03 1.02 -10.26
N TRP A 116 -1.51 -0.17 -10.61
CA TRP A 116 -1.05 -0.87 -11.82
C TRP A 116 -1.21 -0.03 -13.09
N ALA A 117 -2.26 0.79 -13.19
CA ALA A 117 -2.49 1.68 -14.33
C ALA A 117 -1.56 2.91 -14.39
N TRP A 118 -0.58 2.99 -13.48
CA TRP A 118 0.58 3.87 -13.56
C TRP A 118 0.24 5.36 -13.63
N TYR A 119 -0.07 5.94 -12.47
CA TYR A 119 -0.44 7.35 -12.30
C TYR A 119 0.54 8.13 -11.40
N GLY A 120 1.74 7.58 -11.20
CA GLY A 120 2.71 8.08 -10.24
C GLY A 120 2.45 7.58 -8.82
N VAL A 121 3.46 7.73 -7.99
CA VAL A 121 3.39 7.35 -6.57
C VAL A 121 2.61 8.43 -5.83
N GLN A 122 1.62 8.01 -5.03
CA GLN A 122 0.76 8.90 -4.26
C GLN A 122 0.92 8.62 -2.77
N PRO A 123 0.77 9.64 -1.90
CA PRO A 123 0.79 9.42 -0.46
C PRO A 123 -0.43 8.61 -0.02
N ILE A 124 -0.24 7.71 0.93
CA ILE A 124 -1.31 6.80 1.38
C ILE A 124 -2.53 7.54 1.94
N ASN A 125 -2.31 8.70 2.54
CA ASN A 125 -3.35 9.54 3.15
C ASN A 125 -3.92 10.58 2.17
N LYS A 126 -3.67 10.46 0.85
CA LYS A 126 -4.09 11.45 -0.16
C LYS A 126 -5.56 11.81 -0.03
N LEU A 127 -6.45 10.83 0.04
CA LEU A 127 -7.90 11.03 0.04
C LEU A 127 -8.49 11.36 1.42
N VAL A 128 -7.73 11.20 2.51
CA VAL A 128 -8.26 11.39 3.87
C VAL A 128 -8.64 12.86 4.11
N VAL A 129 -9.90 13.11 4.47
CA VAL A 129 -10.46 14.45 4.74
C VAL A 129 -9.97 15.05 6.07
N PRO A 130 -10.12 16.38 6.29
CA PRO A 130 -9.94 16.98 7.61
C PRO A 130 -10.79 16.28 8.68
N GLY A 131 -10.18 15.88 9.79
CA GLY A 131 -10.82 15.10 10.86
C GLY A 131 -11.09 13.63 10.52
N GLY A 132 -10.78 13.18 9.30
CA GLY A 132 -10.89 11.79 8.87
C GLY A 132 -9.86 10.88 9.55
N SER A 133 -9.87 9.59 9.19
CA SER A 133 -9.00 8.59 9.82
C SER A 133 -8.21 7.76 8.82
N LEU A 134 -6.92 7.60 9.06
CA LEU A 134 -6.06 6.61 8.40
C LEU A 134 -5.89 5.41 9.35
N VAL A 135 -6.46 4.27 8.99
CA VAL A 135 -6.39 3.01 9.73
C VAL A 135 -5.34 2.13 9.10
N VAL A 136 -4.28 1.77 9.82
CA VAL A 136 -3.18 0.95 9.31
C VAL A 136 -3.09 -0.35 10.10
N THR A 137 -3.05 -1.48 9.40
CA THR A 137 -2.73 -2.76 10.03
C THR A 137 -1.23 -2.89 10.22
N SER A 138 -0.77 -2.91 11.47
CA SER A 138 0.66 -2.93 11.82
C SER A 138 0.86 -3.41 13.26
N ASP A 139 2.08 -3.83 13.60
CA ASP A 139 2.55 -4.00 14.98
C ASP A 139 3.30 -2.76 15.52
N LYS A 140 3.64 -1.81 14.65
CA LYS A 140 4.38 -0.60 14.98
C LYS A 140 3.53 0.39 15.77
N GLN A 141 4.18 1.27 16.53
CA GLN A 141 3.47 2.38 17.14
C GLN A 141 3.07 3.42 16.08
N PRO A 142 1.97 4.17 16.31
CA PRO A 142 1.54 5.24 15.41
C PRO A 142 2.65 6.24 15.03
N ASP A 143 3.50 6.65 15.98
CA ASP A 143 4.61 7.58 15.72
C ASP A 143 5.69 7.02 14.79
N GLU A 144 5.89 5.69 14.77
CA GLU A 144 6.85 5.04 13.87
C GLU A 144 6.32 5.05 12.44
N LEU A 145 5.03 4.77 12.25
CA LEU A 145 4.37 4.82 10.93
C LEU A 145 4.31 6.24 10.39
N LEU A 146 4.07 7.22 11.26
CA LEU A 146 3.93 8.63 10.88
C LEU A 146 5.19 9.19 10.21
N ARG A 147 6.38 8.60 10.47
CA ARG A 147 7.63 8.96 9.78
C ARG A 147 7.57 8.71 8.27
N ALA A 148 6.74 7.77 7.82
CA ALA A 148 6.54 7.45 6.41
C ALA A 148 5.30 8.14 5.80
N VAL A 149 4.29 8.46 6.62
CA VAL A 149 3.03 9.06 6.13
C VAL A 149 3.22 10.55 5.82
N LYS A 150 2.84 10.98 4.62
CA LYS A 150 2.98 12.38 4.15
C LYS A 150 2.26 13.38 5.07
N VAL A 151 2.91 14.49 5.33
CA VAL A 151 2.32 15.64 6.05
C VAL A 151 1.04 16.18 5.40
N LYS A 152 0.08 16.60 6.22
CA LYS A 152 -1.17 17.26 5.79
C LYS A 152 -1.31 18.66 6.40
N PRO A 153 -1.99 19.60 5.72
CA PRO A 153 -2.25 20.95 6.23
C PRO A 153 -3.42 21.01 7.22
N TYR A 154 -3.98 19.87 7.61
CA TYR A 154 -5.12 19.74 8.51
C TYR A 154 -4.96 18.50 9.39
N ALA A 155 -5.66 18.51 10.53
CA ALA A 155 -5.63 17.41 11.48
C ALA A 155 -6.42 16.19 10.97
N TYR A 156 -5.99 15.00 11.36
CA TYR A 156 -6.66 13.72 11.12
C TYR A 156 -6.27 12.70 12.20
N ASN A 157 -6.85 11.51 12.19
CA ASN A 157 -6.51 10.46 13.15
C ASN A 157 -5.69 9.35 12.47
N LEU A 158 -4.58 8.95 13.08
CA LEU A 158 -3.83 7.74 12.72
C LEU A 158 -4.20 6.62 13.69
N VAL A 159 -4.79 5.56 13.15
CA VAL A 159 -5.33 4.43 13.91
C VAL A 159 -4.50 3.20 13.59
N VAL A 160 -4.00 2.51 14.61
CA VAL A 160 -3.27 1.25 14.41
C VAL A 160 -4.14 0.08 14.83
N VAL A 161 -4.33 -0.84 13.90
CA VAL A 161 -5.02 -2.11 14.11
C VAL A 161 -3.97 -3.23 14.18
N PRO A 162 -3.85 -3.94 15.31
CA PRO A 162 -2.90 -5.04 15.42
C PRO A 162 -3.21 -6.17 14.44
N SER A 163 -2.30 -6.41 13.50
CA SER A 163 -2.30 -7.63 12.70
C SER A 163 -1.33 -8.64 13.33
N PRO A 164 -1.73 -9.91 13.53
CA PRO A 164 -0.88 -10.91 14.17
C PRO A 164 0.38 -11.26 13.34
N VAL A 165 0.49 -10.76 12.11
CA VAL A 165 1.54 -11.18 11.17
C VAL A 165 2.88 -10.44 11.38
N HIS A 166 2.97 -9.43 12.25
CA HIS A 166 4.08 -8.47 12.16
C HIS A 166 5.11 -8.52 13.28
N ALA A 167 4.93 -9.33 14.33
CA ALA A 167 5.83 -9.38 15.49
C ALA A 167 7.22 -9.98 15.22
N GLY A 168 8.01 -9.41 14.29
CA GLY A 168 9.45 -9.60 14.11
C GLY A 168 9.95 -11.04 13.89
N VAL A 169 9.05 -11.99 13.79
CA VAL A 169 9.29 -13.41 13.68
C VAL A 169 8.36 -13.86 12.57
N PHE A 170 8.95 -14.32 11.47
CA PHE A 170 8.21 -15.10 10.50
C PHE A 170 7.33 -16.09 11.26
N ALA A 171 6.05 -16.11 10.92
CA ALA A 171 5.29 -17.33 11.09
C ALA A 171 6.22 -18.49 10.62
N PRO A 172 6.42 -19.55 11.44
CA PRO A 172 7.50 -20.52 11.26
C PRO A 172 7.52 -21.11 9.84
N GLU A 173 8.70 -21.58 9.40
CA GLU A 173 8.92 -22.24 8.11
C GLU A 173 7.73 -23.15 7.75
N GLY A 174 7.00 -22.77 6.69
CA GLY A 174 5.76 -23.43 6.25
C GLY A 174 4.45 -22.65 6.47
N SER A 175 4.49 -21.44 7.03
CA SER A 175 3.30 -20.57 7.12
C SER A 175 3.38 -19.36 6.19
N ALA A 176 2.61 -19.45 5.12
CA ALA A 176 2.59 -18.55 3.97
C ALA A 176 2.00 -17.17 4.29
N SER A 177 2.72 -16.32 5.01
CA SER A 177 2.37 -14.91 5.03
C SER A 177 3.61 -14.07 4.76
N PHE A 178 3.59 -13.50 3.55
CA PHE A 178 4.52 -12.54 2.96
C PHE A 178 5.81 -13.08 2.30
N ALA A 179 6.11 -14.38 2.39
CA ALA A 179 6.91 -15.09 1.37
C ALA A 179 6.06 -16.07 0.52
N GLY A 180 4.82 -16.33 0.93
CA GLY A 180 3.84 -17.10 0.17
C GLY A 180 2.74 -16.18 -0.31
N LEU A 181 2.56 -16.10 -1.64
CA LEU A 181 1.29 -15.74 -2.23
C LEU A 181 0.17 -16.51 -1.49
N TRP A 182 -1.01 -15.91 -1.32
CA TRP A 182 -2.28 -16.60 -0.96
C TRP A 182 -2.67 -16.80 0.52
N VAL A 183 -2.77 -15.79 1.39
CA VAL A 183 -3.64 -16.04 2.58
C VAL A 183 -4.40 -14.82 3.11
N ASP A 184 -5.70 -14.84 2.83
CA ASP A 184 -6.75 -14.28 3.67
C ASP A 184 -6.85 -15.17 4.92
N ASN A 185 -5.97 -14.92 5.89
CA ASN A 185 -5.95 -15.64 7.15
C ASN A 185 -7.27 -15.35 7.88
N ASP A 186 -7.90 -16.38 8.44
CA ASP A 186 -9.09 -16.22 9.28
C ASP A 186 -8.70 -15.68 10.68
N ASP A 187 -7.98 -14.56 10.72
CA ASP A 187 -7.28 -14.00 11.88
C ASP A 187 -7.99 -12.76 12.49
N ASN A 188 -9.25 -12.56 12.08
CA ASN A 188 -10.10 -11.41 12.43
C ASN A 188 -9.62 -10.06 11.90
N THR A 189 -8.66 -9.99 10.97
CA THR A 189 -8.22 -8.69 10.43
C THR A 189 -9.38 -7.90 9.80
N ASP A 190 -10.32 -8.57 9.14
CA ASP A 190 -11.52 -7.93 8.61
C ASP A 190 -12.39 -7.32 9.72
N PHE A 191 -12.72 -8.09 10.74
CA PHE A 191 -13.51 -7.61 11.88
C PHE A 191 -12.80 -6.50 12.64
N LYS A 192 -11.48 -6.61 12.87
CA LYS A 192 -10.69 -5.55 13.50
C LYS A 192 -10.76 -4.23 12.73
N CYS A 193 -10.68 -4.30 11.39
CA CYS A 193 -10.85 -3.12 10.55
C CYS A 193 -12.27 -2.54 10.64
N LEU A 194 -13.31 -3.39 10.67
CA LEU A 194 -14.69 -2.93 10.84
C LEU A 194 -14.92 -2.28 12.21
N VAL A 195 -14.37 -2.86 13.28
CA VAL A 195 -14.40 -2.27 14.64
C VAL A 195 -13.65 -0.93 14.65
N ALA A 196 -12.55 -0.80 13.92
CA ALA A 196 -11.85 0.48 13.77
C ALA A 196 -12.74 1.54 13.10
N VAL A 197 -13.45 1.19 12.03
CA VAL A 197 -14.44 2.09 11.41
C VAL A 197 -15.53 2.46 12.42
N ALA A 198 -16.07 1.49 13.16
CA ALA A 198 -17.09 1.74 14.18
C ALA A 198 -16.59 2.67 15.30
N ARG A 199 -15.30 2.64 15.60
CA ARG A 199 -14.69 3.47 16.65
C ARG A 199 -14.48 4.91 16.20
N VAL A 200 -14.01 5.12 14.97
CA VAL A 200 -13.62 6.46 14.50
C VAL A 200 -14.65 7.14 13.62
N ALA A 201 -15.60 6.38 13.08
CA ALA A 201 -16.66 6.88 12.21
C ALA A 201 -18.00 6.15 12.49
N PRO A 202 -18.57 6.27 13.71
CA PRO A 202 -19.83 5.60 14.08
C PRO A 202 -21.03 6.04 13.23
N GLN A 203 -20.95 7.19 12.55
CA GLN A 203 -21.93 7.63 11.58
C GLN A 203 -22.01 6.72 10.34
N ILE A 204 -20.94 5.98 10.03
CA ILE A 204 -20.91 5.01 8.92
C ILE A 204 -21.55 3.70 9.37
N LEU A 205 -21.01 3.10 10.43
CA LEU A 205 -21.50 1.87 11.05
C LEU A 205 -21.13 1.84 12.54
N THR A 206 -21.92 1.15 13.34
CA THR A 206 -21.75 1.03 14.81
C THR A 206 -21.11 -0.30 15.21
N LEU A 207 -20.62 -0.38 16.45
CA LEU A 207 -20.04 -1.62 16.99
C LEU A 207 -21.08 -2.75 17.00
N ASP A 208 -22.32 -2.47 17.39
CA ASP A 208 -23.40 -3.48 17.44
C ASP A 208 -23.62 -4.12 16.07
N SER A 209 -23.66 -3.32 15.00
CA SER A 209 -23.73 -3.82 13.62
C SER A 209 -22.54 -4.71 13.24
N VAL A 210 -21.33 -4.39 13.71
CA VAL A 210 -20.15 -5.25 13.50
C VAL A 210 -20.30 -6.57 14.25
N LEU A 211 -20.70 -6.54 15.51
CA LEU A 211 -20.88 -7.74 16.33
C LEU A 211 -21.97 -8.65 15.75
N ASP A 212 -23.04 -8.09 15.19
CA ASP A 212 -24.06 -8.83 14.46
C ASP A 212 -23.50 -9.51 13.21
N ILE A 213 -22.65 -8.81 12.44
CA ILE A 213 -21.96 -9.41 11.28
C ILE A 213 -21.05 -10.56 11.72
N VAL A 214 -20.30 -10.39 12.81
CA VAL A 214 -19.44 -11.46 13.36
C VAL A 214 -20.29 -12.67 13.70
N ARG A 215 -21.35 -12.46 14.49
CA ARG A 215 -22.26 -13.52 14.92
C ARG A 215 -22.87 -14.27 13.74
N GLU A 216 -23.34 -13.56 12.73
CA GLU A 216 -23.93 -14.15 11.52
C GLU A 216 -22.92 -14.93 10.67
N ARG A 217 -21.66 -14.46 10.58
CA ARG A 217 -20.63 -15.09 9.75
C ARG A 217 -19.94 -16.26 10.42
N THR A 218 -19.78 -16.23 11.74
CA THR A 218 -18.95 -17.19 12.48
C THR A 218 -19.76 -18.13 13.36
N ASN A 219 -20.98 -17.75 13.75
CA ASN A 219 -21.82 -18.47 14.71
C ASN A 219 -21.05 -18.83 16.01
N ASP A 220 -20.20 -17.91 16.48
CA ASP A 220 -19.28 -18.09 17.60
C ASP A 220 -19.29 -16.86 18.51
N GLU A 221 -19.95 -16.98 19.68
CA GLU A 221 -20.03 -15.91 20.67
C GLU A 221 -18.69 -15.59 21.35
N GLY A 222 -17.78 -16.56 21.44
CA GLY A 222 -16.42 -16.31 21.94
C GLY A 222 -15.67 -15.38 21.00
N ARG A 223 -15.86 -15.57 19.69
CA ARG A 223 -15.32 -14.68 18.66
C ARG A 223 -15.97 -13.29 18.68
N VAL A 224 -17.27 -13.20 18.97
CA VAL A 224 -17.95 -11.91 19.18
C VAL A 224 -17.35 -11.15 20.37
N GLU A 225 -17.11 -11.81 21.50
CA GLU A 225 -16.44 -11.18 22.67
C GLU A 225 -15.02 -10.74 22.33
N ALA A 226 -14.25 -11.58 21.63
CA ALA A 226 -12.90 -11.22 21.20
C ALA A 226 -12.89 -9.97 20.29
N VAL A 227 -13.85 -9.86 19.36
CA VAL A 227 -14.00 -8.69 18.49
C VAL A 227 -14.47 -7.46 19.26
N ARG A 228 -15.39 -7.62 20.22
CA ARG A 228 -15.82 -6.52 21.10
C ARG A 228 -14.65 -5.95 21.90
N ALA A 229 -13.83 -6.80 22.50
CA ALA A 229 -12.67 -6.39 23.29
C ALA A 229 -11.64 -5.56 22.49
N ILE A 230 -11.60 -5.72 21.15
CA ILE A 230 -10.72 -4.94 20.27
C ILE A 230 -11.13 -3.46 20.24
N TYR A 231 -12.42 -3.14 20.40
CA TYR A 231 -12.93 -1.77 20.29
C TYR A 231 -12.19 -0.78 21.21
N ASP A 232 -11.91 -1.21 22.44
CA ASP A 232 -11.20 -0.39 23.45
C ASP A 232 -9.66 -0.49 23.33
N GLN A 233 -9.14 -1.48 22.61
CA GLN A 233 -7.71 -1.69 22.40
C GLN A 233 -7.15 -0.93 21.19
N ILE A 234 -8.02 -0.43 20.31
CA ILE A 234 -7.60 0.33 19.13
C ILE A 234 -6.83 1.58 19.58
N LYS A 235 -5.59 1.68 19.10
CA LYS A 235 -4.73 2.84 19.36
C LYS A 235 -5.07 3.92 18.35
N ILE A 236 -5.46 5.08 18.85
CA ILE A 236 -5.76 6.27 18.04
C ILE A 236 -4.76 7.35 18.45
N ARG A 237 -3.98 7.83 17.47
CA ARG A 237 -3.12 9.00 17.59
C ARG A 237 -3.77 10.15 16.83
N HIS A 238 -4.00 11.27 17.50
CA HIS A 238 -4.35 12.52 16.83
C HIS A 238 -3.12 13.07 16.11
N VAL A 239 -3.26 13.42 14.84
CA VAL A 239 -2.18 13.98 14.02
C VAL A 239 -2.50 15.45 13.76
N GLU A 240 -1.62 16.33 14.22
CA GLU A 240 -1.74 17.77 14.05
C GLU A 240 -1.31 18.21 12.63
N PRO A 241 -1.80 19.36 12.14
CA PRO A 241 -1.33 19.93 10.89
C PRO A 241 0.19 20.10 10.89
N GLY A 242 0.87 19.67 9.83
CA GLY A 242 2.33 19.78 9.74
C GLY A 242 3.11 18.59 10.30
N GLU A 243 2.47 17.63 10.97
CA GLU A 243 3.12 16.38 11.37
C GLU A 243 3.17 15.36 10.23
N GLY A 244 4.28 14.60 10.16
CA GLY A 244 4.46 13.52 9.19
C GLY A 244 5.75 13.64 8.38
N SER A 245 5.88 12.77 7.38
CA SER A 245 6.96 12.78 6.41
C SER A 245 6.87 13.99 5.49
N THR A 246 8.00 14.66 5.28
CA THR A 246 8.13 15.71 4.26
C THR A 246 8.53 15.15 2.89
N VAL A 247 8.83 13.85 2.79
CA VAL A 247 9.23 13.19 1.53
C VAL A 247 8.17 13.43 0.45
N ASP A 248 8.60 13.96 -0.68
CA ASP A 248 7.71 14.20 -1.83
C ASP A 248 7.45 12.90 -2.59
N HIS A 249 6.24 12.81 -3.12
CA HIS A 249 5.80 11.68 -3.93
C HIS A 249 5.74 12.14 -5.38
N GLU A 250 6.26 11.31 -6.30
CA GLU A 250 6.29 11.62 -7.74
C GLU A 250 4.91 11.39 -8.35
N GLU A 251 4.02 12.38 -8.20
CA GLU A 251 2.72 12.36 -8.88
C GLU A 251 2.89 12.67 -10.37
N TYR A 252 2.37 11.78 -11.22
CA TYR A 252 2.45 11.97 -12.66
C TYR A 252 1.28 12.81 -13.16
N GLN A 253 1.57 13.91 -13.85
CA GLN A 253 0.56 14.66 -14.58
C GLN A 253 0.24 13.96 -15.89
N LYS A 254 -0.99 13.46 -16.00
CA LYS A 254 -1.48 12.81 -17.23
C LYS A 254 -1.48 13.82 -18.38
N PRO A 255 -0.96 13.46 -19.56
CA PRO A 255 -1.06 14.34 -20.73
C PRO A 255 -2.53 14.55 -21.08
N GLY A 256 -2.89 15.80 -21.37
CA GLY A 256 -4.19 16.13 -21.97
C GLY A 256 -4.31 15.58 -23.38
N TRP A 257 -5.53 15.52 -23.91
CA TRP A 257 -5.80 14.97 -25.24
C TRP A 257 -5.05 15.71 -26.38
N THR A 258 -4.69 16.98 -26.18
CA THR A 258 -3.88 17.79 -27.11
C THR A 258 -2.38 17.53 -27.01
N GLN A 259 -1.92 16.94 -25.90
CA GLN A 259 -0.51 16.61 -25.65
C GLN A 259 -0.20 15.16 -26.04
N MET A 260 -1.22 14.31 -26.17
CA MET A 260 -1.07 12.95 -26.66
C MET A 260 -0.66 12.96 -28.12
N ARG A 261 0.31 12.11 -28.46
CA ARG A 261 0.77 11.94 -29.85
C ARG A 261 -0.32 11.29 -30.70
N GLU A 262 -0.27 11.54 -32.01
CA GLU A 262 -1.15 10.86 -32.97
C GLU A 262 -1.07 9.34 -32.80
N GLY A 263 -2.23 8.68 -32.75
CA GLY A 263 -2.33 7.24 -32.53
C GLY A 263 -1.87 6.75 -31.15
N ILE A 264 -1.63 7.64 -30.17
CA ILE A 264 -1.14 7.29 -28.83
C ILE A 264 0.20 6.50 -28.90
N VAL A 265 1.05 6.86 -29.87
CA VAL A 265 2.35 6.21 -30.06
C VAL A 265 3.28 6.51 -28.88
N VAL A 266 3.84 5.46 -28.28
CA VAL A 266 4.88 5.53 -27.24
C VAL A 266 6.22 5.11 -27.85
N GLU A 267 7.24 5.94 -27.70
CA GLU A 267 8.60 5.63 -28.19
C GLU A 267 9.24 4.52 -27.37
N ALA A 268 9.93 3.61 -28.06
CA ALA A 268 10.72 2.58 -27.41
C ALA A 268 11.91 3.20 -26.68
N MET A 269 12.20 2.69 -25.49
CA MET A 269 13.43 3.04 -24.76
C MET A 269 14.67 2.56 -25.52
N GLN A 270 15.77 3.28 -25.36
CA GLN A 270 17.06 2.83 -25.88
C GLN A 270 17.48 1.52 -25.20
N VAL A 271 17.95 0.55 -25.99
CA VAL A 271 18.45 -0.73 -25.46
C VAL A 271 19.57 -0.48 -24.44
N GLY A 272 19.52 -1.18 -23.31
CA GLY A 272 20.47 -1.04 -22.21
C GLY A 272 20.20 0.16 -21.29
N THR A 273 19.09 0.89 -21.49
CA THR A 273 18.66 1.96 -20.58
C THR A 273 17.42 1.55 -19.80
N ARG A 274 17.36 1.95 -18.53
CA ARG A 274 16.19 1.73 -17.68
C ARG A 274 15.10 2.74 -18.04
N ASN A 275 13.84 2.28 -18.07
CA ASN A 275 12.71 3.18 -18.28
C ASN A 275 12.52 4.07 -17.04
N PRO A 276 12.74 5.39 -17.14
CA PRO A 276 12.65 6.30 -15.99
C PRO A 276 11.21 6.43 -15.45
N LEU A 277 10.23 6.07 -16.26
CA LEU A 277 8.82 6.05 -15.89
C LEU A 277 8.48 4.75 -15.15
N TYR A 278 9.18 3.64 -15.40
CA TYR A 278 8.83 2.35 -14.82
C TYR A 278 9.52 2.12 -13.46
N LYS A 279 9.22 2.97 -12.48
CA LYS A 279 9.58 2.76 -11.07
C LYS A 279 8.56 1.81 -10.43
N LYS A 280 9.03 0.87 -9.59
CA LYS A 280 8.16 -0.17 -8.98
C LYS A 280 8.38 -0.39 -7.49
N TRP A 281 9.19 0.44 -6.87
CA TRP A 281 9.55 0.29 -5.47
C TRP A 281 8.37 0.32 -4.48
N SER A 282 7.27 0.98 -4.83
CA SER A 282 6.05 1.10 -4.02
C SER A 282 5.31 -0.24 -3.82
N THR A 283 5.67 -1.28 -4.59
CA THR A 283 5.08 -2.62 -4.46
C THR A 283 5.72 -3.45 -3.35
N ARG A 284 6.86 -3.01 -2.80
CA ARG A 284 7.63 -3.80 -1.83
C ARG A 284 7.00 -3.80 -0.46
N THR A 285 6.98 -5.00 0.12
CA THR A 285 6.82 -5.22 1.57
C THR A 285 8.18 -5.43 2.23
N ARG A 286 9.14 -5.94 1.46
CA ARG A 286 10.53 -6.20 1.85
C ARG A 286 11.45 -5.91 0.68
N ARG A 287 12.73 -5.65 0.96
CA ARG A 287 13.78 -5.49 -0.05
C ARG A 287 14.96 -6.43 0.22
N PRO A 288 15.65 -6.92 -0.81
CA PRO A 288 16.86 -7.71 -0.63
C PRO A 288 18.03 -6.81 -0.22
N LEU A 289 18.78 -7.21 0.80
CA LEU A 289 20.13 -6.69 1.07
C LEU A 289 21.16 -7.71 0.59
N VAL A 290 22.22 -7.24 -0.07
CA VAL A 290 23.28 -8.09 -0.63
C VAL A 290 24.52 -8.00 0.24
N ASN A 291 25.00 -9.13 0.75
CA ASN A 291 26.32 -9.23 1.35
C ASN A 291 27.38 -9.42 0.25
N PHE A 292 28.03 -8.32 -0.13
CA PHE A 292 29.02 -8.31 -1.20
C PHE A 292 30.28 -9.13 -0.87
N ASP A 293 30.61 -9.33 0.42
CA ASP A 293 31.78 -10.10 0.84
C ASP A 293 31.62 -11.60 0.59
N THR A 294 30.39 -12.12 0.64
CA THR A 294 30.09 -13.55 0.47
C THR A 294 29.55 -13.87 -0.93
N CYS A 295 29.34 -12.87 -1.78
CA CYS A 295 28.88 -13.04 -3.14
C CYS A 295 29.91 -13.81 -4.00
N ILE A 296 29.54 -15.02 -4.41
CA ILE A 296 30.36 -15.86 -5.31
C ILE A 296 30.14 -15.54 -6.80
N LYS A 297 29.50 -14.42 -7.14
CA LYS A 297 29.36 -13.93 -8.53
C LYS A 297 28.70 -14.92 -9.52
N CYS A 298 27.87 -15.83 -9.03
CA CYS A 298 27.27 -16.92 -9.82
C CYS A 298 26.13 -16.51 -10.78
N THR A 299 25.76 -15.23 -10.80
CA THR A 299 24.76 -14.63 -11.72
C THR A 299 23.31 -15.10 -11.52
N GLN A 300 23.01 -16.01 -10.58
CA GLN A 300 21.64 -16.52 -10.42
C GLN A 300 20.63 -15.43 -10.05
N CYS A 301 20.96 -14.54 -9.12
CA CYS A 301 20.07 -13.43 -8.75
C CYS A 301 19.81 -12.46 -9.90
N TRP A 302 20.79 -12.25 -10.78
CA TRP A 302 20.66 -11.41 -11.96
C TRP A 302 19.79 -12.07 -13.04
N LEU A 303 20.07 -13.35 -13.38
CA LEU A 303 19.34 -14.10 -14.41
C LEU A 303 17.87 -14.35 -14.05
N GLN A 304 17.59 -14.58 -12.77
CA GLN A 304 16.25 -14.96 -12.30
C GLN A 304 15.41 -13.76 -11.87
N CYS A 305 15.94 -12.53 -11.90
CA CYS A 305 15.19 -11.35 -11.53
C CYS A 305 14.19 -10.99 -12.64
N PRO A 306 12.86 -11.08 -12.39
CA PRO A 306 11.85 -10.81 -13.42
C PRO A 306 11.78 -9.34 -13.84
N ASP A 307 12.26 -8.42 -12.99
CA ASP A 307 12.25 -6.98 -13.22
C ASP A 307 13.64 -6.42 -13.59
N GLU A 308 14.64 -7.30 -13.79
CA GLU A 308 16.00 -6.92 -14.17
C GLU A 308 16.57 -5.78 -13.28
N CYS A 309 16.36 -5.91 -11.97
CA CYS A 309 16.71 -4.88 -11.00
C CYS A 309 18.16 -4.98 -10.51
N PHE A 310 18.97 -5.89 -11.03
CA PHE A 310 20.38 -6.04 -10.65
C PHE A 310 21.32 -5.42 -11.69
N GLU A 311 22.29 -4.65 -11.23
CA GLU A 311 23.39 -4.12 -12.04
C GLU A 311 24.72 -4.76 -11.63
N VAL A 312 25.64 -4.91 -12.59
CA VAL A 312 26.96 -5.48 -12.33
C VAL A 312 27.87 -4.38 -11.77
N THR A 313 28.36 -4.61 -10.56
CA THR A 313 29.33 -3.74 -9.88
C THR A 313 30.73 -3.85 -10.49
N PRO A 314 31.64 -2.89 -10.25
CA PRO A 314 33.05 -2.97 -10.68
C PRO A 314 33.79 -4.26 -10.29
N GLU A 315 33.48 -4.89 -9.15
CA GLU A 315 34.12 -6.15 -8.70
C GLU A 315 33.42 -7.40 -9.27
N GLY A 316 32.41 -7.22 -10.13
CA GLY A 316 31.63 -8.29 -10.74
C GLY A 316 30.61 -8.94 -9.81
N THR A 317 30.31 -8.31 -8.67
CA THR A 317 29.14 -8.63 -7.84
C THR A 317 27.89 -7.94 -8.38
N TYR A 318 26.72 -8.20 -7.80
CA TYR A 318 25.43 -7.70 -8.29
C TYR A 318 24.77 -6.78 -7.26
N GLU A 319 24.62 -5.51 -7.59
CA GLU A 319 23.90 -4.53 -6.76
C GLU A 319 22.44 -4.43 -7.16
N VAL A 320 21.57 -4.14 -6.21
CA VAL A 320 20.13 -3.96 -6.46
C VAL A 320 19.85 -2.49 -6.75
N VAL A 321 19.16 -2.21 -7.85
CA VAL A 321 18.55 -0.92 -8.16
C VAL A 321 17.19 -0.85 -7.49
N TYR A 322 17.15 -0.23 -6.32
CA TYR A 322 15.94 -0.24 -5.48
C TYR A 322 14.78 0.56 -6.08
N GLU A 323 14.98 1.49 -7.01
CA GLU A 323 13.83 2.12 -7.69
C GLU A 323 13.02 1.12 -8.54
N ALA A 324 13.67 0.06 -9.05
CA ALA A 324 13.06 -0.95 -9.91
C ALA A 324 12.68 -2.24 -9.18
N CYS A 325 13.31 -2.54 -8.05
CA CYS A 325 13.05 -3.77 -7.31
C CYS A 325 11.60 -3.84 -6.81
N ILE A 326 10.88 -4.91 -7.17
CA ILE A 326 9.50 -5.18 -6.70
C ILE A 326 9.43 -5.96 -5.38
N GLY A 327 10.57 -6.46 -4.87
CA GLY A 327 10.63 -7.19 -3.60
C GLY A 327 10.01 -8.59 -3.66
N CYS A 328 10.15 -9.32 -4.77
CA CYS A 328 9.56 -10.65 -4.97
C CYS A 328 10.29 -11.81 -4.30
N SER A 329 11.42 -11.57 -3.63
CA SER A 329 12.27 -12.56 -2.95
C SER A 329 12.91 -13.67 -3.80
N ILE A 330 12.67 -13.73 -5.11
CA ILE A 330 13.27 -14.76 -5.99
C ILE A 330 14.80 -14.78 -5.86
N CYS A 331 15.44 -13.60 -5.76
CA CYS A 331 16.89 -13.48 -5.62
C CYS A 331 17.44 -14.09 -4.32
N GLU A 332 16.67 -14.05 -3.23
CA GLU A 332 17.04 -14.71 -1.96
C GLU A 332 16.91 -16.22 -2.12
N GLU A 333 15.80 -16.69 -2.69
CA GLU A 333 15.50 -18.12 -2.89
C GLU A 333 16.54 -18.82 -3.79
N VAL A 334 16.99 -18.17 -4.86
CA VAL A 334 17.94 -18.76 -5.83
C VAL A 334 19.41 -18.60 -5.44
N CYS A 335 19.70 -17.82 -4.39
CA CYS A 335 21.07 -17.58 -3.98
C CYS A 335 21.66 -18.84 -3.30
N PRO A 336 22.76 -19.43 -3.81
CA PRO A 336 23.33 -20.66 -3.24
C PRO A 336 24.20 -20.40 -2.00
N VAL A 337 24.38 -19.15 -1.60
CA VAL A 337 25.22 -18.75 -0.46
C VAL A 337 24.31 -18.32 0.69
N PRO A 338 24.41 -18.96 1.87
CA PRO A 338 23.65 -18.57 3.05
C PRO A 338 23.82 -17.08 3.36
N ASP A 339 22.70 -16.39 3.63
CA ASP A 339 22.63 -14.99 4.04
C ASP A 339 23.39 -14.00 3.13
N CYS A 340 23.67 -14.40 1.88
CA CYS A 340 24.28 -13.50 0.91
C CYS A 340 23.26 -12.53 0.32
N ILE A 341 22.00 -12.96 0.18
CA ILE A 341 20.87 -12.09 -0.15
C ILE A 341 19.81 -12.39 0.89
N THR A 342 19.41 -11.37 1.66
CA THR A 342 18.40 -11.53 2.72
C THR A 342 17.33 -10.44 2.59
N MET A 343 16.06 -10.83 2.66
CA MET A 343 14.92 -9.93 2.55
C MET A 343 14.63 -9.25 3.89
N VAL A 344 14.68 -7.92 3.89
CA VAL A 344 14.47 -7.07 5.08
C VAL A 344 13.21 -6.21 4.90
N ASN A 345 12.48 -5.97 5.99
CA ASN A 345 11.25 -5.16 5.99
C ASN A 345 11.48 -3.78 5.34
N GLU A 346 10.61 -3.39 4.40
CA GLU A 346 10.75 -2.18 3.60
C GLU A 346 10.67 -0.87 4.43
N LEU A 347 9.96 -0.89 5.56
CA LEU A 347 9.87 0.26 6.48
C LEU A 347 11.13 0.47 7.33
N ALA A 348 12.13 -0.42 7.24
CA ALA A 348 13.44 -0.18 7.89
C ALA A 348 14.30 0.84 7.13
N PHE A 349 13.86 1.30 5.95
CA PHE A 349 14.64 2.13 5.05
C PHE A 349 13.88 3.40 4.66
N ASP A 350 14.59 4.54 4.69
CA ASP A 350 14.00 5.85 4.38
C ASP A 350 13.99 6.17 2.88
N ASN A 351 14.89 5.56 2.09
CA ASN A 351 15.05 5.89 0.67
C ASN A 351 15.29 4.64 -0.21
N ASN A 352 15.51 4.86 -1.51
CA ASN A 352 15.78 3.83 -2.52
C ASN A 352 17.20 3.94 -3.09
N ASP A 353 18.14 4.48 -2.33
CA ASP A 353 19.52 4.59 -2.77
C ASP A 353 20.16 3.20 -2.90
N ASN A 354 20.97 3.02 -3.95
CA ASN A 354 21.75 1.80 -4.11
C ASN A 354 22.81 1.70 -2.99
N LEU A 355 23.04 0.48 -2.51
CA LEU A 355 23.88 0.25 -1.32
C LEU A 355 25.32 -0.15 -1.63
N TYR A 356 25.63 -0.52 -2.88
CA TYR A 356 27.00 -0.85 -3.25
C TYR A 356 28.01 0.31 -3.03
N PRO A 357 27.68 1.59 -3.31
CA PRO A 357 28.57 2.71 -2.98
C PRO A 357 28.97 2.77 -1.49
N MET A 358 28.06 2.41 -0.58
CA MET A 358 28.36 2.33 0.86
C MET A 358 29.42 1.26 1.12
N TYR A 359 29.21 0.04 0.59
CA TYR A 359 30.17 -1.06 0.70
C TYR A 359 31.54 -0.70 0.10
N ALA A 360 31.57 -0.14 -1.11
CA ALA A 360 32.82 0.21 -1.78
C ALA A 360 33.65 1.25 -1.00
N SER A 361 32.97 2.18 -0.32
CA SER A 361 33.63 3.23 0.48
C SER A 361 34.06 2.76 1.87
N ASP A 362 33.25 1.94 2.53
CA ASP A 362 33.47 1.45 3.89
C ASP A 362 32.88 0.03 4.07
N PRO A 363 33.67 -1.02 3.72
CA PRO A 363 33.24 -2.40 3.88
C PRO A 363 32.94 -2.79 5.33
N GLU A 364 33.63 -2.20 6.32
CA GLU A 364 33.40 -2.52 7.73
C GLU A 364 32.11 -1.89 8.24
N GLY A 365 31.86 -0.62 7.91
CA GLY A 365 30.59 0.04 8.16
C GLY A 365 29.43 -0.68 7.49
N TYR A 366 29.60 -1.18 6.26
CA TYR A 366 28.58 -1.97 5.57
C TYR A 366 28.27 -3.29 6.28
N ARG A 367 29.28 -4.01 6.80
CA ARG A 367 29.05 -5.21 7.63
C ARG A 367 28.25 -4.88 8.89
N GLY A 368 28.60 -3.78 9.56
CA GLY A 368 27.84 -3.29 10.72
C GLY A 368 26.39 -2.98 10.36
N PHE A 369 26.16 -2.35 9.21
CA PHE A 369 24.82 -2.11 8.67
C PHE A 369 24.03 -3.40 8.40
N LEU A 370 24.64 -4.42 7.80
CA LEU A 370 24.00 -5.73 7.60
C LEU A 370 23.58 -6.35 8.94
N GLN A 371 24.47 -6.34 9.94
CA GLN A 371 24.17 -6.88 11.28
C GLN A 371 23.05 -6.11 11.99
N GLN A 372 23.00 -4.78 11.86
CA GLN A 372 21.89 -3.96 12.40
C GLN A 372 20.53 -4.36 11.82
N HIS A 373 20.52 -4.90 10.59
CA HIS A 373 19.32 -5.42 9.93
C HIS A 373 19.13 -6.94 10.13
N GLY A 374 19.87 -7.55 11.06
CA GLY A 374 19.70 -8.96 11.45
C GLY A 374 20.35 -9.97 10.51
N ILE A 375 21.23 -9.54 9.61
CA ILE A 375 21.89 -10.43 8.65
C ILE A 375 23.16 -11.01 9.28
N ALA A 376 23.27 -12.35 9.27
CA ALA A 376 24.44 -13.05 9.77
C ALA A 376 25.65 -12.80 8.85
N LEU A 377 26.80 -12.59 9.45
CA LEU A 377 28.06 -12.53 8.71
C LEU A 377 28.69 -13.91 8.67
N HIS A 378 29.25 -14.27 7.52
CA HIS A 378 29.92 -15.55 7.29
C HIS A 378 31.39 -15.33 6.87
N PRO A 379 32.30 -14.98 7.81
CA PRO A 379 33.71 -14.75 7.50
C PRO A 379 34.38 -15.93 6.79
N GLU A 380 33.95 -17.16 7.11
CA GLU A 380 34.42 -18.40 6.50
C GLU A 380 34.12 -18.51 5.00
N LEU A 381 33.11 -17.80 4.51
CA LEU A 381 32.70 -17.81 3.10
C LEU A 381 33.43 -16.75 2.26
N ILE A 382 34.04 -15.75 2.88
CA ILE A 382 34.69 -14.61 2.20
C ILE A 382 35.85 -15.08 1.32
N GLU A 383 36.71 -15.95 1.83
CA GLU A 383 37.88 -16.44 1.07
C GLU A 383 37.46 -17.30 -0.13
N LYS A 384 36.30 -17.95 -0.06
CA LYS A 384 35.71 -18.67 -1.20
C LYS A 384 35.21 -17.69 -2.25
N ALA A 385 34.48 -16.66 -1.84
CA ALA A 385 33.94 -15.62 -2.74
C ALA A 385 35.05 -14.87 -3.49
N LYS A 386 36.14 -14.49 -2.81
CA LYS A 386 37.30 -13.82 -3.45
C LYS A 386 37.94 -14.64 -4.57
N LYS A 387 37.94 -15.97 -4.45
CA LYS A 387 38.52 -16.88 -5.46
C LYS A 387 37.62 -17.06 -6.68
N THR A 388 36.35 -16.68 -6.60
CA THR A 388 35.43 -16.82 -7.72
C THR A 388 35.60 -15.67 -8.73
N PRO A 389 35.95 -15.96 -10.00
CA PRO A 389 36.08 -14.94 -11.02
C PRO A 389 34.73 -14.34 -11.38
N ALA A 390 34.72 -13.09 -11.85
CA ALA A 390 33.53 -12.46 -12.38
C ALA A 390 33.11 -13.14 -13.70
N VAL A 391 31.81 -13.40 -13.86
CA VAL A 391 31.23 -13.95 -15.09
C VAL A 391 31.09 -12.87 -16.16
N HIS A 392 30.66 -11.67 -15.77
CA HIS A 392 30.54 -10.52 -16.65
C HIS A 392 31.78 -9.63 -16.53
N GLN A 393 32.35 -9.25 -17.67
CA GLN A 393 33.32 -8.15 -17.75
C GLN A 393 32.54 -6.85 -18.05
N GLN A 394 33.04 -5.74 -17.50
CA GLN A 394 32.37 -4.43 -17.42
C GLN A 394 31.56 -4.02 -18.67
N PRO A 395 30.32 -3.54 -18.51
CA PRO A 395 29.88 -2.33 -19.20
C PRO A 395 30.53 -1.10 -18.56
N GLU A 396 30.97 -0.13 -19.34
CA GLU A 396 31.49 1.16 -18.83
C GLU A 396 30.42 1.82 -17.93
N TYR A 397 30.68 1.93 -16.62
CA TYR A 397 29.82 2.62 -15.67
C TYR A 397 29.80 4.11 -16.06
N PRO A 398 28.66 4.72 -16.45
CA PRO A 398 28.65 6.14 -16.78
C PRO A 398 28.82 6.95 -15.49
N SER A 399 30.05 7.36 -15.23
CA SER A 399 30.39 8.32 -14.18
C SER A 399 29.86 9.70 -14.57
N LYS A 400 28.59 9.98 -14.26
CA LYS A 400 28.08 11.36 -14.12
C LYS A 400 26.68 11.32 -13.51
N LYS A 401 26.48 12.17 -12.49
CA LYS A 401 25.18 12.61 -12.00
C LYS A 401 24.24 12.78 -13.19
N GLN A 402 23.29 11.86 -13.37
CA GLN A 402 22.21 12.06 -14.32
C GLN A 402 21.40 13.23 -13.77
N LYS A 403 21.58 14.41 -14.37
CA LYS A 403 20.61 15.49 -14.18
C LYS A 403 19.27 14.94 -14.66
N GLN A 404 18.24 15.08 -13.84
CA GLN A 404 16.86 14.87 -14.26
C GLN A 404 16.66 15.54 -15.63
N PRO A 405 16.05 14.87 -16.61
CA PRO A 405 15.68 15.53 -17.84
C PRO A 405 14.72 16.66 -17.47
N VAL A 406 15.21 17.90 -17.62
CA VAL A 406 14.36 19.09 -17.62
C VAL A 406 13.44 18.89 -18.80
N VAL A 407 12.15 18.72 -18.53
CA VAL A 407 11.11 18.81 -19.55
C VAL A 407 11.23 20.20 -20.15
N ALA A 408 11.86 20.28 -21.31
CA ALA A 408 11.94 21.52 -22.06
C ALA A 408 10.51 21.89 -22.45
N GLY A 409 9.99 22.94 -21.82
CA GLY A 409 8.88 23.69 -22.39
C GLY A 409 9.37 24.28 -23.70
N GLY A 410 8.92 23.69 -24.81
CA GLY A 410 9.04 24.29 -26.13
C GLY A 410 7.82 25.18 -26.35
N GLU A 411 8.03 26.49 -26.19
CA GLU A 411 7.30 27.48 -26.98
C GLU A 411 7.76 27.35 -28.44
N GLU A 412 6.81 27.12 -29.34
CA GLU A 412 6.76 27.73 -30.68
C GLU A 412 5.32 27.75 -31.17
#